data_AF-A0A4Y2P6W5-F1
#
_entry.id   AF-A0A4Y2P6W5-F1
#
_cell.length_a   1.000
_cell.length_b   1.000
_cell.length_c   1.000
_cell.angle_alpha   90.00
_cell.angle_beta   90.00
_cell.angle_gamma   90.00
#
_symmetry.space_group_name_H-M   'P 1'
#
loop_
_entity.id
_entity.type
_entity.pdbx_description
1 polymer ?
#
loop_
_entity_poly.entity_id
_entity_poly.type
_entity_poly.pdbx_seq_one_letter_code
_entity_poly.pdbx_strand_id
1 'polypeptide(L)'
;MLIHHVRGPTSFGDLKRHNHQELSTFREACEKKGLIENDNHWDLTLEEAIQCKSASKVRELFAILISTCGLSNPQQMWEKFKNDMADDIFHRLQRRDKNIEYNDVIYNEALSKVEDQVITITGKNLSSFGLNRLSRTDEVSNELMQGMDYDTELLQQRLNELVPWLNPEQKTIFDNVLKQVESGEGGLFFLDAPGGTGKTFLLNLLLAQIWKDKKVSIAVASSGIAATVLDGGRMAHSVLKLPLNLAHEETPICNFPKNSERCRMLQHCKLLVWDECHTKGQLKR
;
A
#
# COMPACT_ATOMS: atom_id res chain seq x y z
N MET A 1 32.29 5.39 -14.55
CA MET A 1 33.10 6.40 -13.83
C MET A 1 34.55 5.99 -13.62
N LEU A 2 34.88 4.82 -13.06
CA LEU A 2 36.28 4.43 -12.77
C LEU A 2 37.23 4.45 -13.98
N ILE A 3 36.76 4.06 -15.17
CA ILE A 3 37.56 4.00 -16.41
C ILE A 3 38.11 5.38 -16.80
N HIS A 4 37.42 6.47 -16.48
CA HIS A 4 37.86 7.83 -16.79
C HIS A 4 38.79 8.43 -15.71
N HIS A 5 38.86 7.82 -14.52
CA HIS A 5 39.64 8.33 -13.38
C HIS A 5 40.89 7.50 -13.08
N VAL A 6 40.90 6.20 -13.40
CA VAL A 6 42.07 5.34 -13.23
C VAL A 6 42.96 5.46 -14.47
N ARG A 7 44.20 5.97 -14.29
CA ARG A 7 45.17 6.11 -15.40
C ARG A 7 45.81 4.76 -15.74
N GLY A 8 45.66 4.34 -16.99
CA GLY A 8 46.33 3.15 -17.55
C GLY A 8 45.97 1.81 -16.90
N PRO A 9 44.69 1.48 -16.65
CA PRO A 9 44.33 0.17 -16.11
C PRO A 9 44.70 -0.94 -17.10
N THR A 10 45.49 -1.92 -16.66
CA THR A 10 45.90 -3.08 -17.48
C THR A 10 45.01 -4.29 -17.29
N SER A 11 44.12 -4.25 -16.29
CA SER A 11 43.16 -5.30 -15.96
C SER A 11 41.91 -4.73 -15.27
N PHE A 12 40.83 -5.50 -15.23
CA PHE A 12 39.65 -5.15 -14.43
C PHE A 12 39.95 -5.08 -12.92
N GLY A 13 40.94 -5.85 -12.43
CA GLY A 13 41.40 -5.75 -11.05
C GLY A 13 42.03 -4.40 -10.73
N ASP A 14 42.72 -3.78 -11.69
CA ASP A 14 43.35 -2.47 -11.50
C ASP A 14 42.33 -1.34 -11.25
N LEU A 15 41.11 -1.50 -11.78
CA LEU A 15 40.02 -0.56 -11.52
C LEU A 15 39.51 -0.63 -10.07
N LYS A 16 39.73 -1.75 -9.37
CA LYS A 16 39.34 -1.94 -7.95
C LYS A 16 40.44 -1.53 -6.97
N ARG A 17 41.61 -1.09 -7.45
CA ARG A 17 42.76 -0.80 -6.58
C ARG A 17 42.72 0.61 -6.00
N HIS A 18 42.90 0.71 -4.69
CA HIS A 18 43.09 1.95 -3.93
C HIS A 18 44.28 1.76 -2.97
N ASN A 19 45.29 2.62 -3.06
CA ASN A 19 46.53 2.54 -2.26
C ASN A 19 47.18 1.13 -2.25
N HIS A 20 47.28 0.51 -3.43
CA HIS A 20 47.87 -0.82 -3.65
C HIS A 20 47.11 -2.00 -3.01
N GLN A 21 45.95 -1.77 -2.39
CA GLN A 21 45.01 -2.83 -2.01
C GLN A 21 43.92 -2.99 -3.06
N GLU A 22 43.62 -4.24 -3.40
CA GLU A 22 42.49 -4.60 -4.24
C GLU A 22 41.23 -4.66 -3.38
N LEU A 23 40.23 -3.84 -3.72
CA LEU A 23 38.97 -3.78 -3.00
C LEU A 23 38.00 -4.83 -3.54
N SER A 24 37.04 -5.22 -2.70
CA SER A 24 36.12 -6.32 -3.00
C SER A 24 35.23 -6.00 -4.21
N THR A 25 34.79 -4.75 -4.32
CA THR A 25 33.86 -4.29 -5.35
C THR A 25 34.32 -3.00 -6.03
N PHE A 26 33.86 -2.80 -7.27
CA PHE A 26 34.09 -1.54 -7.99
C PHE A 26 33.43 -0.34 -7.30
N ARG A 27 32.30 -0.57 -6.61
CA ARG A 27 31.61 0.47 -5.83
C ARG A 27 32.48 0.96 -4.68
N GLU A 28 33.06 0.04 -3.90
CA GLU A 28 33.99 0.37 -2.82
C GLU A 28 35.22 1.16 -3.32
N ALA A 29 35.70 0.84 -4.53
CA ALA A 29 36.77 1.58 -5.18
C ALA A 29 36.37 3.00 -5.61
N CYS A 30 35.12 3.20 -6.06
CA CYS A 30 34.58 4.52 -6.33
C CYS A 30 34.42 5.34 -5.03
N GLU A 31 33.88 4.74 -3.96
CA GLU A 31 33.69 5.37 -2.65
C GLU A 31 35.03 5.81 -2.05
N LYS A 32 36.04 4.92 -2.00
CA LYS A 32 37.38 5.27 -1.47
C LYS A 32 38.12 6.31 -2.31
N LYS A 33 37.84 6.38 -3.62
CA LYS A 33 38.40 7.42 -4.51
C LYS A 33 37.62 8.74 -4.47
N GLY A 34 36.57 8.86 -3.63
CA GLY A 34 35.75 10.05 -3.52
C GLY A 34 34.97 10.38 -4.79
N LEU A 35 34.70 9.37 -5.63
CA LEU A 35 33.97 9.51 -6.90
C LEU A 35 32.46 9.39 -6.73
N ILE A 36 32.02 9.06 -5.51
CA ILE A 36 30.62 8.99 -5.09
C ILE A 36 30.52 9.92 -3.86
N GLU A 37 29.52 10.80 -3.83
CA GLU A 37 29.27 11.67 -2.68
C GLU A 37 28.97 10.81 -1.44
N ASN A 38 29.64 11.11 -0.34
CA ASN A 38 29.45 10.37 0.90
C ASN A 38 28.12 10.83 1.51
N ASP A 39 27.15 9.93 1.69
CA ASP A 39 25.80 10.24 2.20
C ASP A 39 25.82 10.79 3.65
N ASN A 40 26.99 10.89 4.30
CA ASN A 40 27.20 11.45 5.63
C ASN A 40 26.55 12.82 5.85
N HIS A 41 26.50 13.68 4.84
CA HIS A 41 25.89 15.00 5.01
C HIS A 41 24.35 14.91 5.15
N TRP A 42 23.73 13.93 4.48
CA TRP A 42 22.30 13.65 4.57
C TRP A 42 21.93 12.99 5.90
N ASP A 43 22.81 12.13 6.40
CA ASP A 43 22.69 11.55 7.74
C ASP A 43 22.68 12.64 8.82
N LEU A 44 23.65 13.57 8.78
CA LEU A 44 23.70 14.70 9.71
C LEU A 44 22.45 15.60 9.58
N THR A 45 22.00 15.83 8.35
CA THR A 45 20.80 16.65 8.09
C THR A 45 19.55 16.03 8.73
N LEU A 46 19.38 14.70 8.63
CA LEU A 46 18.28 14.00 9.28
C LEU A 46 18.43 13.97 10.81
N GLU A 47 19.65 13.73 11.32
CA GLU A 47 19.94 13.76 12.76
C GLU A 47 19.57 15.11 13.39
N GLU A 48 19.92 16.22 12.74
CA GLU A 48 19.54 17.57 13.19
C GLU A 48 18.03 17.82 13.11
N ALA A 49 17.40 17.36 12.03
CA ALA A 49 15.95 17.51 11.86
C ALA A 49 15.17 16.75 12.95
N ILE A 50 15.60 15.54 13.30
CA ILE A 50 14.97 14.71 14.33
C ILE A 50 14.99 15.42 15.69
N GLN A 51 16.06 16.15 16.03
CA GLN A 51 16.15 16.88 17.30
C GLN A 51 15.14 18.04 17.42
N CYS A 52 14.66 18.57 16.29
CA CYS A 52 13.91 19.83 16.27
C CYS A 52 12.54 19.75 15.57
N LYS A 53 12.18 18.62 14.98
CA LYS A 53 10.97 18.46 14.14
C LYS A 53 10.18 17.22 14.51
N SER A 54 8.90 17.19 14.11
CA SER A 54 8.05 16.02 14.30
C SER A 54 8.36 14.91 13.29
N ALA A 55 8.04 13.66 13.61
CA ALA A 55 8.18 12.50 12.73
C ALA A 55 7.59 12.75 11.32
N SER A 56 6.45 13.42 11.23
CA SER A 56 5.85 13.79 9.93
C SER A 56 6.72 14.74 9.10
N LYS A 57 7.44 15.66 9.73
CA LYS A 57 8.35 16.59 9.05
C LYS A 57 9.68 15.94 8.71
N VAL A 58 10.14 14.99 9.52
CA VAL A 58 11.30 14.16 9.19
C VAL A 58 11.00 13.28 7.97
N ARG A 59 9.81 12.67 7.88
CA ARG A 59 9.36 11.95 6.67
C ARG A 59 9.32 12.82 5.42
N GLU A 60 8.83 14.06 5.54
CA GLU A 60 8.80 15.04 4.44
C GLU A 60 10.21 15.38 3.95
N LEU A 61 11.14 15.64 4.88
CA LEU A 61 12.54 15.87 4.55
C LEU A 61 13.16 14.65 3.85
N PHE A 62 12.93 13.45 4.38
CA PHE A 62 13.43 12.22 3.78
C PHE A 62 12.88 12.00 2.36
N ALA A 63 11.60 12.27 2.12
CA ALA A 63 11.00 12.19 0.78
C ALA A 63 11.63 13.18 -0.20
N ILE A 64 11.95 14.40 0.25
CA ILE A 64 12.67 15.40 -0.55
C ILE A 64 14.08 14.88 -0.88
N LEU A 65 14.83 14.40 0.11
CA LEU A 65 16.19 13.89 -0.09
C LEU A 65 16.22 12.75 -1.11
N ILE A 66 15.30 11.79 -1.03
CA ILE A 66 15.16 10.71 -2.02
C ILE A 66 14.86 11.27 -3.41
N SER A 67 13.96 12.25 -3.48
CA SER A 67 13.45 12.78 -4.76
C SER A 67 14.46 13.66 -5.49
N THR A 68 15.30 14.40 -4.76
CA THR A 68 16.12 15.48 -5.35
C THR A 68 17.62 15.29 -5.18
N CYS A 69 18.07 14.57 -4.15
CA CYS A 69 19.49 14.57 -3.77
C CYS A 69 20.29 13.37 -4.27
N GLY A 70 19.67 12.41 -4.96
CA GLY A 70 20.39 11.30 -5.60
C GLY A 70 21.15 10.40 -4.61
N LEU A 71 20.53 10.12 -3.45
CA LEU A 71 21.07 9.30 -2.36
C LEU A 71 21.72 7.99 -2.87
N SER A 72 22.91 7.68 -2.36
CA SER A 72 23.69 6.50 -2.76
C SER A 72 23.11 5.19 -2.22
N ASN A 73 22.51 5.23 -1.03
CA ASN A 73 21.80 4.08 -0.45
C ASN A 73 20.57 4.48 0.39
N PRO A 74 19.42 4.78 -0.26
CA PRO A 74 18.19 5.15 0.44
C PRO A 74 17.72 4.11 1.45
N GLN A 75 17.88 2.82 1.17
CA GLN A 75 17.42 1.74 2.05
C GLN A 75 18.18 1.76 3.38
N GLN A 76 19.49 1.97 3.34
CA GLN A 76 20.30 2.04 4.55
C GLN A 76 19.92 3.24 5.41
N MET A 77 19.63 4.38 4.80
CA MET A 77 19.17 5.58 5.49
C MET A 77 17.79 5.37 6.14
N TRP A 78 16.87 4.70 5.42
CA TRP A 78 15.61 4.28 6.00
C TRP A 78 15.80 3.40 7.23
N GLU A 79 16.62 2.34 7.14
CA GLU A 79 16.86 1.43 8.27
C GLU A 79 17.45 2.16 9.49
N LYS A 80 18.27 3.19 9.26
CA LYS A 80 18.89 4.00 10.33
C LYS A 80 17.87 4.87 11.07
N PHE A 81 16.93 5.48 10.37
CA PHE A 81 16.02 6.51 10.92
C PHE A 81 14.53 6.12 10.95
N LYS A 82 14.18 4.88 10.63
CA LYS A 82 12.78 4.41 10.55
C LYS A 82 12.00 4.56 11.86
N ASN A 83 12.65 4.47 13.02
CA ASN A 83 12.00 4.65 14.32
C ASN A 83 11.56 6.11 14.50
N ASP A 84 12.48 7.06 14.28
CA ASP A 84 12.20 8.50 14.39
C ASP A 84 11.13 8.95 13.38
N MET A 85 11.15 8.36 12.18
CA MET A 85 10.14 8.59 11.16
C MET A 85 8.80 7.92 11.44
N ALA A 86 8.71 6.97 12.36
CA ALA A 86 7.47 6.25 12.70
C ALA A 86 6.96 6.55 14.12
N ASP A 87 7.64 7.43 14.85
CA ASP A 87 7.39 7.73 16.26
C ASP A 87 5.96 8.19 16.56
N ASP A 88 5.39 9.05 15.72
CA ASP A 88 4.00 9.51 15.85
C ASP A 88 2.98 8.37 15.63
N ILE A 89 3.29 7.43 14.75
CA ILE A 89 2.45 6.24 14.47
C ILE A 89 2.55 5.26 15.63
N PHE A 90 3.75 5.00 16.13
CA PHE A 90 3.98 4.18 17.32
C PHE A 90 3.19 4.71 18.51
N HIS A 91 3.35 5.99 18.85
CA HIS A 91 2.63 6.60 19.97
C HIS A 91 1.11 6.63 19.77
N ARG A 92 0.62 6.76 18.54
CA ARG A 92 -0.81 6.66 18.23
C ARG A 92 -1.36 5.26 18.52
N LEU A 93 -0.62 4.21 18.16
CA LEU A 93 -1.03 2.82 18.39
C LEU A 93 -0.84 2.39 19.86
N GLN A 94 0.20 2.88 20.53
CA GLN A 94 0.48 2.60 21.93
C GLN A 94 -0.64 3.08 22.87
N ARG A 95 -1.39 4.11 22.47
CA ARG A 95 -2.59 4.55 23.20
C ARG A 95 -3.72 3.53 23.20
N ARG A 96 -3.75 2.61 22.22
CA ARG A 96 -4.75 1.54 22.10
C ARG A 96 -4.24 0.22 22.70
N ASP A 97 -2.96 -0.08 22.51
CA ASP A 97 -2.28 -1.23 23.08
C ASP A 97 -0.97 -0.81 23.74
N LYS A 98 -0.91 -0.88 25.07
CA LYS A 98 0.26 -0.45 25.84
C LYS A 98 1.48 -1.34 25.65
N ASN A 99 1.30 -2.57 25.16
CA ASN A 99 2.37 -3.56 24.97
C ASN A 99 2.90 -3.58 23.54
N ILE A 100 2.46 -2.67 22.66
CA ILE A 100 2.93 -2.63 21.29
C ILE A 100 4.41 -2.26 21.22
N GLU A 101 5.16 -3.02 20.43
CA GLU A 101 6.54 -2.73 20.06
C GLU A 101 6.60 -2.24 18.61
N TYR A 102 7.71 -1.61 18.24
CA TYR A 102 7.98 -1.31 16.84
C TYR A 102 7.96 -2.59 16.01
N ASN A 103 7.13 -2.59 14.98
CA ASN A 103 6.89 -3.74 14.12
C ASN A 103 6.74 -3.29 12.67
N ASP A 104 6.66 -4.25 11.77
CA ASP A 104 6.55 -3.97 10.34
C ASP A 104 5.29 -3.19 9.97
N VAL A 105 4.22 -3.26 10.77
CA VAL A 105 2.99 -2.47 10.53
C VAL A 105 3.27 -0.98 10.71
N ILE A 106 3.95 -0.61 11.81
CA ILE A 106 4.33 0.77 12.10
C ILE A 106 5.29 1.31 11.02
N TYR A 107 6.29 0.51 10.66
CA TYR A 107 7.26 0.92 9.65
C TYR A 107 6.65 1.08 8.27
N ASN A 108 5.76 0.16 7.87
CA ASN A 108 5.14 0.23 6.56
C ASN A 108 4.14 1.39 6.44
N GLU A 109 3.42 1.75 7.51
CA GLU A 109 2.58 2.96 7.51
C GLU A 109 3.43 4.22 7.34
N ALA A 110 4.57 4.30 8.02
CA ALA A 110 5.52 5.41 7.86
C ALA A 110 6.08 5.48 6.43
N LEU A 111 6.48 4.33 5.87
CA LEU A 111 6.94 4.18 4.49
C LEU A 111 5.87 4.56 3.47
N SER A 112 4.58 4.29 3.77
CA SER A 112 3.46 4.70 2.94
C SER A 112 3.33 6.21 2.84
N LYS A 113 3.45 6.90 3.97
CA LYS A 113 3.40 8.37 4.01
C LYS A 113 4.57 8.99 3.23
N VAL A 114 5.76 8.37 3.29
CA VAL A 114 6.92 8.78 2.49
C VAL A 114 6.65 8.53 0.99
N GLU A 115 6.10 7.37 0.64
CA GLU A 115 5.78 7.03 -0.75
C GLU A 115 4.79 8.03 -1.38
N ASP A 116 3.74 8.40 -0.66
CA ASP A 116 2.76 9.40 -1.13
C ASP A 116 3.42 10.75 -1.44
N GLN A 117 4.38 11.16 -0.60
CA GLN A 117 5.14 12.39 -0.81
C GLN A 117 6.09 12.28 -2.00
N VAL A 118 6.81 11.18 -2.15
CA VAL A 118 7.71 10.94 -3.29
C VAL A 118 6.94 10.89 -4.61
N ILE A 119 5.77 10.25 -4.64
CA ILE A 119 4.88 10.24 -5.81
C ILE A 119 4.42 11.66 -6.13
N THR A 120 4.07 12.45 -5.12
CA THR A 120 3.66 13.85 -5.31
C THR A 120 4.80 14.70 -5.91
N ILE A 121 6.05 14.48 -5.48
CA ILE A 121 7.21 15.26 -5.96
C ILE A 121 7.67 14.80 -7.35
N THR A 122 7.68 13.48 -7.61
CA THR A 122 8.41 12.90 -8.75
C THR A 122 7.52 12.15 -9.75
N GLY A 123 6.29 11.81 -9.38
CA GLY A 123 5.40 10.92 -10.13
C GLY A 123 5.86 9.45 -10.14
N LYS A 124 6.89 9.07 -9.40
CA LYS A 124 7.47 7.72 -9.40
C LYS A 124 7.30 7.04 -8.04
N ASN A 125 7.28 5.71 -8.05
CA ASN A 125 7.24 4.89 -6.82
C ASN A 125 8.62 4.83 -6.15
N LEU A 126 8.65 4.49 -4.86
CA LEU A 126 9.87 4.33 -4.08
C LEU A 126 10.85 3.29 -4.65
N SER A 127 10.33 2.26 -5.33
CA SER A 127 11.14 1.25 -6.01
C SER A 127 12.06 1.84 -7.08
N SER A 128 11.70 2.98 -7.68
CA SER A 128 12.56 3.66 -8.66
C SER A 128 13.79 4.32 -8.04
N PHE A 129 13.81 4.46 -6.72
CA PHE A 129 14.91 5.01 -5.93
C PHE A 129 15.65 3.93 -5.13
N GLY A 130 15.37 2.64 -5.36
CA GLY A 130 16.02 1.54 -4.63
C GLY A 130 15.55 1.36 -3.19
N LEU A 131 14.45 2.02 -2.79
CA LEU A 131 13.75 1.71 -1.54
C LEU A 131 12.71 0.62 -1.81
N ASN A 132 12.92 -0.55 -1.21
CA ASN A 132 11.93 -1.62 -1.27
C ASN A 132 11.13 -1.58 0.03
N ARG A 133 9.82 -1.37 -0.05
CA ARG A 133 8.92 -1.63 1.08
C ARG A 133 9.20 -3.05 1.59
N LEU A 134 9.41 -3.18 2.90
CA LEU A 134 9.40 -4.46 3.60
C LEU A 134 8.00 -5.06 3.45
N SER A 135 7.80 -5.86 2.41
CA SER A 135 6.56 -6.58 2.12
C SER A 135 5.33 -5.67 1.91
N ARG A 136 5.07 -5.28 0.66
CA ARG A 136 3.70 -4.90 0.19
C ARG A 136 2.67 -6.05 0.30
N THR A 137 3.11 -7.20 0.82
CA THR A 137 2.34 -8.44 0.93
C THR A 137 1.63 -8.53 2.28
N ASP A 138 2.17 -7.95 3.36
CA ASP A 138 1.63 -8.17 4.71
C ASP A 138 0.64 -7.09 5.17
N GLU A 139 0.75 -5.83 4.75
CA GLU A 139 -0.21 -4.78 5.13
C GLU A 139 -1.61 -5.00 4.54
N VAL A 140 -1.67 -5.35 3.25
CA VAL A 140 -2.95 -5.63 2.60
C VAL A 140 -3.53 -6.95 3.10
N SER A 141 -2.71 -7.85 3.65
CA SER A 141 -3.19 -9.15 4.15
C SER A 141 -3.62 -9.07 5.60
N ASN A 142 -2.86 -8.42 6.47
CA ASN A 142 -3.23 -8.25 7.87
C ASN A 142 -4.37 -7.22 8.04
N GLU A 143 -4.42 -6.14 7.25
CA GLU A 143 -5.53 -5.18 7.35
C GLU A 143 -6.80 -5.59 6.56
N LEU A 144 -6.70 -6.48 5.56
CA LEU A 144 -7.89 -7.09 4.93
C LEU A 144 -8.36 -8.34 5.70
N MET A 145 -7.46 -9.05 6.40
CA MET A 145 -7.81 -10.08 7.38
C MET A 145 -8.23 -9.50 8.74
N GLN A 146 -7.94 -8.24 9.07
CA GLN A 146 -8.59 -7.54 10.20
C GLN A 146 -10.12 -7.48 10.03
N GLY A 147 -10.62 -7.63 8.80
CA GLY A 147 -12.04 -7.87 8.55
C GLY A 147 -12.56 -9.25 9.00
N MET A 148 -11.69 -10.11 9.53
CA MET A 148 -12.03 -11.43 10.10
C MET A 148 -11.92 -11.45 11.64
N ASP A 149 -11.44 -10.35 12.25
CA ASP A 149 -11.41 -10.13 13.70
C ASP A 149 -12.58 -9.22 14.16
N TYR A 150 -13.62 -9.12 13.35
CA TYR A 150 -14.87 -8.54 13.82
C TYR A 150 -15.52 -9.50 14.81
N ASP A 151 -16.01 -8.94 15.92
CA ASP A 151 -16.86 -9.67 16.85
C ASP A 151 -18.12 -10.14 16.11
N THR A 152 -18.21 -11.45 15.90
CA THR A 152 -19.31 -12.09 15.18
C THR A 152 -20.64 -11.89 15.91
N GLU A 153 -20.63 -11.76 17.24
CA GLU A 153 -21.86 -11.50 18.01
C GLU A 153 -22.34 -10.06 17.76
N LEU A 154 -21.43 -9.09 17.75
CA LEU A 154 -21.74 -7.70 17.43
C LEU A 154 -22.26 -7.53 15.99
N LEU A 155 -21.62 -8.21 15.02
CA LEU A 155 -22.10 -8.22 13.63
C LEU A 155 -23.49 -8.84 13.52
N GLN A 156 -23.74 -9.97 14.21
CA GLN A 156 -25.05 -10.62 14.20
C GLN A 156 -26.13 -9.72 14.82
N GLN A 157 -25.82 -8.99 15.91
CA GLN A 157 -26.73 -8.00 16.50
C GLN A 157 -27.04 -6.87 15.53
N ARG A 158 -26.01 -6.28 14.92
CA ARG A 158 -26.16 -5.20 13.92
C ARG A 158 -27.00 -5.64 12.72
N LEU A 159 -26.79 -6.86 12.23
CA LEU A 159 -27.58 -7.44 11.14
C LEU A 159 -29.04 -7.63 11.55
N ASN A 160 -29.31 -8.14 12.75
CA ASN A 160 -30.68 -8.32 13.24
C ASN A 160 -31.44 -7.00 13.37
N GLU A 161 -30.74 -5.89 13.69
CA GLU A 161 -31.31 -4.55 13.78
C GLU A 161 -31.56 -3.91 12.40
N LEU A 162 -30.59 -4.01 11.50
CA LEU A 162 -30.58 -3.24 10.25
C LEU A 162 -31.19 -3.96 9.04
N VAL A 163 -31.17 -5.30 9.00
CA VAL A 163 -31.81 -6.06 7.91
C VAL A 163 -33.31 -5.78 7.81
N PRO A 164 -34.07 -5.62 8.92
CA PRO A 164 -35.49 -5.20 8.86
C PRO A 164 -35.72 -3.81 8.26
N TRP A 165 -34.71 -2.94 8.21
CA TRP A 165 -34.82 -1.60 7.61
C TRP A 165 -34.70 -1.62 6.08
N LEU A 166 -34.34 -2.76 5.49
CA LEU A 166 -34.31 -2.92 4.04
C LEU A 166 -35.72 -2.80 3.47
N ASN A 167 -35.87 -1.98 2.43
CA ASN A 167 -37.11 -1.96 1.67
C ASN A 167 -37.27 -3.28 0.87
N PRO A 168 -38.47 -3.60 0.34
CA PRO A 168 -38.72 -4.87 -0.33
C PRO A 168 -37.77 -5.18 -1.50
N GLU A 169 -37.37 -4.16 -2.27
CA GLU A 169 -36.46 -4.31 -3.41
C GLU A 169 -35.03 -4.61 -2.94
N GLN A 170 -34.52 -3.83 -1.99
CA GLN A 170 -33.21 -4.05 -1.39
C GLN A 170 -33.13 -5.41 -0.69
N LYS A 171 -34.21 -5.83 -0.02
CA LYS A 171 -34.30 -7.15 0.64
C LYS A 171 -34.23 -8.28 -0.38
N THR A 172 -34.93 -8.13 -1.50
CA THR A 172 -34.86 -9.09 -2.62
C THR A 172 -33.44 -9.19 -3.17
N ILE A 173 -32.75 -8.07 -3.37
CA ILE A 173 -31.35 -8.05 -3.82
C ILE A 173 -30.44 -8.71 -2.78
N PHE A 174 -30.60 -8.36 -1.51
CA PHE A 174 -29.82 -8.91 -0.41
C PHE A 174 -29.91 -10.44 -0.37
N ASP A 175 -31.14 -10.98 -0.38
CA ASP A 175 -31.38 -12.43 -0.30
C ASP A 175 -30.86 -13.16 -1.55
N ASN A 176 -31.02 -12.57 -2.74
CA ASN A 176 -30.52 -13.16 -3.99
C ASN A 176 -28.99 -13.22 -4.04
N VAL A 177 -28.30 -12.15 -3.63
CA VAL A 177 -26.83 -12.14 -3.60
C VAL A 177 -26.30 -13.17 -2.60
N LEU A 178 -26.90 -13.24 -1.41
CA LEU A 178 -26.48 -14.22 -0.40
C LEU A 178 -26.69 -15.66 -0.85
N LYS A 179 -27.84 -15.96 -1.45
CA LYS A 179 -28.11 -17.28 -2.03
C LYS A 179 -27.07 -17.66 -3.09
N GLN A 180 -26.66 -16.71 -3.94
CA GLN A 180 -25.63 -16.94 -4.94
C GLN A 180 -24.26 -17.22 -4.30
N VAL A 181 -23.89 -16.45 -3.27
CA VAL A 181 -22.64 -16.65 -2.53
C VAL A 181 -22.60 -18.01 -1.83
N GLU A 182 -23.73 -18.46 -1.26
CA GLU A 182 -23.86 -19.77 -0.62
C GLU A 182 -23.80 -20.94 -1.60
N SER A 183 -24.42 -20.79 -2.78
CA SER A 183 -24.39 -21.82 -3.84
C SER A 183 -22.98 -22.06 -4.39
N GLY A 184 -22.09 -21.05 -4.32
CA GLY A 184 -20.75 -21.12 -4.89
C GLY A 184 -20.70 -21.10 -6.42
N GLU A 185 -21.83 -20.91 -7.10
CA GLU A 185 -21.92 -20.86 -8.57
C GLU A 185 -21.28 -19.60 -9.17
N GLY A 186 -20.94 -18.62 -8.34
CA GLY A 186 -20.41 -17.32 -8.76
C GLY A 186 -21.48 -16.47 -9.42
N GLY A 187 -21.19 -15.19 -9.68
CA GLY A 187 -22.15 -14.30 -10.33
C GLY A 187 -21.64 -12.87 -10.39
N LEU A 188 -22.18 -12.10 -11.34
CA LEU A 188 -21.93 -10.67 -11.48
C LEU A 188 -23.25 -9.92 -11.36
N PHE A 189 -23.33 -9.02 -10.38
CA PHE A 189 -24.50 -8.19 -10.13
C PHE A 189 -24.14 -6.73 -10.41
N PHE A 190 -25.01 -6.04 -11.15
CA PHE A 190 -24.93 -4.60 -11.33
C PHE A 190 -26.11 -3.96 -10.61
N LEU A 191 -25.82 -3.16 -9.59
CA LEU A 191 -26.83 -2.44 -8.82
C LEU A 191 -26.92 -1.01 -9.33
N ASP A 192 -27.92 -0.77 -10.18
CA ASP A 192 -28.29 0.57 -10.64
C ASP A 192 -29.30 1.18 -9.68
N ALA A 193 -28.92 2.26 -9.02
CA ALA A 193 -29.72 2.89 -7.99
C ALA A 193 -29.47 4.40 -7.98
N PRO A 194 -30.50 5.24 -8.10
CA PRO A 194 -30.37 6.69 -7.99
C PRO A 194 -29.72 7.12 -6.66
N GLY A 195 -29.12 8.32 -6.65
CA GLY A 195 -28.57 8.90 -5.42
C GLY A 195 -29.61 8.95 -4.29
N GLY A 196 -29.21 8.57 -3.08
CA GLY A 196 -30.07 8.60 -1.89
C GLY A 196 -30.95 7.36 -1.67
N THR A 197 -30.86 6.34 -2.52
CA THR A 197 -31.65 5.09 -2.39
C THR A 197 -31.05 4.06 -1.43
N GLY A 198 -30.00 4.41 -0.67
CA GLY A 198 -29.38 3.50 0.29
C GLY A 198 -28.55 2.38 -0.32
N LYS A 199 -28.02 2.54 -1.54
CA LYS A 199 -27.10 1.59 -2.18
C LYS A 199 -25.95 1.18 -1.26
N THR A 200 -25.23 2.16 -0.71
CA THR A 200 -24.08 1.90 0.18
C THR A 200 -24.51 1.21 1.48
N PHE A 201 -25.71 1.51 1.99
CA PHE A 201 -26.29 0.80 3.15
C PHE A 201 -26.50 -0.68 2.84
N LEU A 202 -27.09 -1.02 1.69
CA LEU A 202 -27.25 -2.41 1.25
C LEU A 202 -25.89 -3.11 1.06
N LEU A 203 -24.92 -2.43 0.45
CA LEU A 203 -23.57 -2.97 0.24
C LEU A 203 -22.87 -3.29 1.58
N ASN A 204 -22.97 -2.41 2.58
CA ASN A 204 -22.39 -2.63 3.91
C ASN A 204 -23.08 -3.80 4.63
N LEU A 205 -24.39 -3.98 4.48
CA LEU A 205 -25.09 -5.15 5.04
C LEU A 205 -24.64 -6.46 4.40
N LEU A 206 -24.42 -6.48 3.09
CA LEU A 206 -23.87 -7.65 2.40
C LEU A 206 -22.48 -8.00 2.93
N LEU A 207 -21.60 -7.01 3.07
CA LEU A 207 -20.26 -7.20 3.64
C LEU A 207 -20.34 -7.76 5.07
N ALA A 208 -21.16 -7.16 5.93
CA ALA A 208 -21.36 -7.58 7.31
C ALA A 208 -21.85 -9.04 7.40
N GLN A 209 -22.76 -9.46 6.52
CA GLN A 209 -23.24 -10.84 6.49
C GLN A 209 -22.11 -11.83 6.15
N ILE A 210 -21.23 -11.51 5.19
CA ILE A 210 -20.11 -12.38 4.82
C ILE A 210 -19.07 -12.45 5.96
N TRP A 211 -18.76 -11.33 6.61
CA TRP A 211 -17.83 -11.30 7.75
C TRP A 211 -18.34 -12.04 8.96
N LYS A 212 -19.65 -11.98 9.24
CA LYS A 212 -20.29 -12.73 10.31
C LYS A 212 -20.03 -14.24 10.20
N ASP A 213 -20.01 -14.74 8.96
CA ASP A 213 -19.70 -16.14 8.65
C ASP A 213 -18.19 -16.44 8.64
N LYS A 214 -17.34 -15.48 9.02
CA LYS A 214 -15.86 -15.55 8.94
C LYS A 214 -15.35 -15.86 7.53
N LYS A 215 -16.10 -15.45 6.51
CA LYS A 215 -15.73 -15.58 5.10
C LYS A 215 -15.04 -14.30 4.63
N VAL A 216 -14.18 -14.41 3.62
CA VAL A 216 -13.47 -13.26 3.05
C VAL A 216 -14.39 -12.49 2.11
N SER A 217 -14.56 -11.18 2.34
CA SER A 217 -15.13 -10.24 1.36
C SER A 217 -14.18 -9.06 1.13
N ILE A 218 -14.32 -8.43 -0.03
CA ILE A 218 -13.49 -7.29 -0.45
C ILE A 218 -14.41 -6.12 -0.78
N ALA A 219 -14.19 -4.98 -0.13
CA ALA A 219 -14.89 -3.74 -0.41
C ALA A 219 -13.96 -2.76 -1.14
N VAL A 220 -14.28 -2.41 -2.38
CA VAL A 220 -13.54 -1.43 -3.17
C VAL A 220 -14.42 -0.31 -3.67
N ALA A 221 -13.83 0.86 -3.89
CA ALA A 221 -14.47 1.96 -4.57
C ALA A 221 -13.50 2.68 -5.53
N SER A 222 -14.05 3.35 -6.54
CA SER A 222 -13.23 4.10 -7.50
C SER A 222 -12.66 5.41 -6.93
N SER A 223 -13.30 5.99 -5.90
CA SER A 223 -12.86 7.22 -5.23
C SER A 223 -12.55 6.97 -3.76
N GLY A 224 -11.63 7.77 -3.19
CA GLY A 224 -11.29 7.70 -1.77
C GLY A 224 -12.48 8.00 -0.87
N ILE A 225 -13.32 8.97 -1.24
CA ILE A 225 -14.52 9.34 -0.47
C ILE A 225 -15.50 8.16 -0.42
N ALA A 226 -15.82 7.54 -1.55
CA ALA A 226 -16.71 6.38 -1.57
C ALA A 226 -16.12 5.19 -0.80
N ALA A 227 -14.80 4.99 -0.86
CA ALA A 227 -14.13 3.95 -0.08
C ALA A 227 -14.33 4.16 1.43
N THR A 228 -14.32 5.41 1.93
CA THR A 228 -14.54 5.68 3.37
C THR A 228 -15.96 5.41 3.86
N VAL A 229 -16.95 5.36 2.95
CA VAL A 229 -18.36 5.08 3.32
C VAL A 229 -18.64 3.59 3.37
N LEU A 230 -17.87 2.78 2.64
CA LEU A 230 -17.93 1.33 2.72
C LEU A 230 -17.22 0.84 3.98
N ASP A 231 -17.86 -0.05 4.73
CA ASP A 231 -17.20 -0.74 5.84
C ASP A 231 -15.98 -1.51 5.26
N GLY A 232 -14.79 -1.28 5.82
CA GLY A 232 -13.55 -1.86 5.30
C GLY A 232 -13.16 -1.43 3.88
N GLY A 233 -13.80 -0.39 3.34
CA GLY A 233 -13.65 0.03 1.95
C GLY A 233 -12.28 0.63 1.63
N ARG A 234 -11.76 0.30 0.44
CA ARG A 234 -10.49 0.84 -0.08
C ARG A 234 -10.58 1.23 -1.54
N MET A 235 -9.62 2.02 -2.01
CA MET A 235 -9.58 2.38 -3.43
C MET A 235 -9.25 1.16 -4.30
N ALA A 236 -10.02 0.95 -5.36
CA ALA A 236 -9.90 -0.21 -6.25
C ALA A 236 -8.50 -0.35 -6.86
N HIS A 237 -7.86 0.75 -7.26
CA HIS A 237 -6.51 0.73 -7.80
C HIS A 237 -5.46 0.25 -6.78
N SER A 238 -5.67 0.50 -5.48
CA SER A 238 -4.76 0.06 -4.43
C SER A 238 -4.88 -1.44 -4.17
N VAL A 239 -6.12 -1.93 -4.08
CA VAL A 239 -6.42 -3.35 -3.81
C VAL A 239 -6.10 -4.23 -5.01
N LEU A 240 -6.55 -3.84 -6.20
CA LEU A 240 -6.46 -4.66 -7.42
C LEU A 240 -5.18 -4.41 -8.23
N LYS A 241 -4.38 -3.39 -7.89
CA LYS A 241 -3.20 -2.97 -8.68
C LYS A 241 -3.55 -2.75 -10.16
N LEU A 242 -4.63 -2.00 -10.37
CA LEU A 242 -5.08 -1.62 -11.72
C LEU A 242 -3.95 -0.85 -12.42
N PRO A 243 -3.58 -1.21 -13.66
CA PRO A 243 -2.57 -0.46 -14.40
C PRO A 243 -3.09 0.96 -14.70
N LEU A 244 -2.21 1.95 -14.52
CA LEU A 244 -2.56 3.37 -14.69
C LEU A 244 -2.73 3.76 -16.17
N ASN A 245 -2.18 2.97 -17.10
CA ASN A 245 -2.19 3.23 -18.54
C ASN A 245 -3.20 2.33 -19.28
N LEU A 246 -4.48 2.45 -18.92
CA LEU A 246 -5.57 1.70 -19.58
C LEU A 246 -5.77 2.07 -21.06
N ALA A 247 -5.22 3.19 -21.52
CA ALA A 247 -5.40 3.69 -22.89
C ALA A 247 -4.46 3.05 -23.93
N HIS A 248 -3.41 2.35 -23.48
CA HIS A 248 -2.35 1.83 -24.37
C HIS A 248 -2.17 0.31 -24.28
N GLU A 249 -2.94 -0.38 -23.43
CA GLU A 249 -2.91 -1.83 -23.28
C GLU A 249 -4.28 -2.41 -23.65
N GLU A 250 -4.36 -3.25 -24.68
CA GLU A 250 -5.61 -3.91 -25.11
C GLU A 250 -6.13 -4.90 -24.06
N THR A 251 -5.24 -5.43 -23.21
CA THR A 251 -5.57 -6.29 -22.07
C THR A 251 -4.79 -5.83 -20.84
N PRO A 252 -5.28 -4.83 -20.07
CA PRO A 252 -4.63 -4.39 -18.86
C PRO A 252 -4.61 -5.53 -17.83
N ILE A 253 -3.42 -6.00 -17.44
CA ILE A 253 -3.26 -7.08 -16.47
C ILE A 253 -2.91 -6.49 -15.11
N CYS A 254 -3.68 -6.84 -14.08
CA CYS A 254 -3.33 -6.53 -12.70
C CYS A 254 -2.01 -7.22 -12.32
N ASN A 255 -0.98 -6.44 -12.02
CA ASN A 255 0.37 -6.97 -11.79
C ASN A 255 0.54 -7.44 -10.32
N PHE A 256 0.08 -8.65 -10.01
CA PHE A 256 0.38 -9.33 -8.76
C PHE A 256 1.00 -10.73 -8.99
N PRO A 257 2.06 -11.11 -8.24
CA PRO A 257 2.63 -12.46 -8.32
C PRO A 257 1.61 -13.54 -7.94
N LYS A 258 1.63 -14.69 -8.62
CA LYS A 258 0.74 -15.83 -8.35
C LYS A 258 0.78 -16.30 -6.89
N ASN A 259 1.94 -16.19 -6.24
CA ASN A 259 2.13 -16.65 -4.86
C ASN A 259 1.91 -15.56 -3.81
N SER A 260 1.47 -14.36 -4.22
CA SER A 260 1.19 -13.27 -3.29
C SER A 260 -0.03 -13.57 -2.43
N GLU A 261 0.00 -13.15 -1.16
CA GLU A 261 -1.15 -13.22 -0.26
C GLU A 261 -2.39 -12.54 -0.84
N ARG A 262 -2.22 -11.45 -1.61
CA ARG A 262 -3.32 -10.80 -2.35
C ARG A 262 -3.99 -11.75 -3.35
N CYS A 263 -3.21 -12.54 -4.07
CA CYS A 263 -3.76 -13.55 -4.97
C CYS A 263 -4.50 -14.63 -4.18
N ARG A 264 -3.95 -15.09 -3.05
CA ARG A 264 -4.65 -16.03 -2.16
C ARG A 264 -5.94 -15.45 -1.60
N MET A 265 -5.94 -14.19 -1.17
CA MET A 265 -7.14 -13.50 -0.70
C MET A 265 -8.21 -13.43 -1.80
N LEU A 266 -7.83 -13.02 -3.01
CA LEU A 266 -8.75 -12.99 -4.15
C LEU A 266 -9.30 -14.39 -4.48
N GLN A 267 -8.49 -15.44 -4.33
CA GLN A 267 -8.92 -16.83 -4.50
C GLN A 267 -9.91 -17.30 -3.41
N HIS A 268 -9.77 -16.80 -2.17
CA HIS A 268 -10.65 -17.15 -1.05
C HIS A 268 -11.86 -16.21 -0.90
N CYS A 269 -11.86 -15.09 -1.62
CA CYS A 269 -12.92 -14.08 -1.59
C CYS A 269 -14.26 -14.68 -2.04
N LYS A 270 -15.29 -14.49 -1.21
CA LYS A 270 -16.67 -14.93 -1.46
C LYS A 270 -17.54 -13.82 -2.03
N LEU A 271 -17.19 -12.56 -1.78
CA LEU A 271 -17.91 -11.39 -2.27
C LEU A 271 -16.96 -10.22 -2.50
N LEU A 272 -16.92 -9.69 -3.71
CA LEU A 272 -16.27 -8.41 -4.02
C LEU A 272 -17.34 -7.36 -4.33
N VAL A 273 -17.36 -6.31 -3.52
CA VAL A 273 -18.21 -5.13 -3.72
C VAL A 273 -17.38 -4.03 -4.35
N TRP A 274 -17.89 -3.43 -5.43
CA TRP A 274 -17.29 -2.26 -6.07
C TRP A 274 -18.28 -1.09 -6.12
N ASP A 275 -18.04 -0.05 -5.33
CA ASP A 275 -18.83 1.19 -5.36
C ASP A 275 -18.24 2.28 -6.27
N GLU A 276 -19.10 3.15 -6.79
CA GLU A 276 -18.73 4.17 -7.78
C GLU A 276 -18.02 3.59 -9.02
N CYS A 277 -18.47 2.43 -9.51
CA CYS A 277 -17.91 1.76 -10.70
C CYS A 277 -18.24 2.47 -12.03
N HIS A 278 -18.56 3.78 -12.00
CA HIS A 278 -19.00 4.53 -13.17
C HIS A 278 -17.94 4.45 -14.26
N THR A 279 -18.30 3.79 -15.36
CA THR A 279 -17.52 3.74 -16.59
C THR A 279 -17.35 5.17 -17.13
N LYS A 280 -16.18 5.79 -16.93
CA LYS A 280 -15.71 6.94 -17.73
C LYS A 280 -15.38 6.53 -19.19
N GLY A 281 -16.20 5.65 -19.77
CA GLY A 281 -15.98 5.04 -21.08
C GLY A 281 -17.19 5.13 -22.02
N GLN A 282 -18.30 5.75 -21.62
CA GLN A 282 -19.31 6.16 -22.60
C GLN A 282 -18.85 7.46 -23.25
N LEU A 283 -18.10 7.30 -24.36
CA LEU A 283 -18.11 8.24 -25.47
C LEU A 283 -19.57 8.64 -25.71
N LYS A 284 -19.87 9.92 -25.42
CA LYS A 284 -21.05 10.58 -25.96
C LYS A 284 -21.03 10.35 -27.47
N ARG A 285 -21.96 9.52 -27.96
CA ARG A 285 -22.38 9.57 -29.37
C ARG A 285 -23.30 10.77 -29.55
#